data_AF-A0A7J9M8C7-F1
#
_entry.id   AF-A0A7J9M8C7-F1
#
_cell.length_a   1.000
_cell.length_b   1.000
_cell.length_c   1.000
_cell.angle_alpha   90.00
_cell.angle_beta   90.00
_cell.angle_gamma   90.00
#
_symmetry.space_group_name_H-M   'P 1'
#
loop_
_entity.id
_entity.type
_entity.pdbx_description
1 polymer ?
#
loop_
_entity_poly.entity_id
_entity_poly.type
_entity_poly.pdbx_seq_one_letter_code
_entity_poly.pdbx_strand_id
1 'polypeptide(L)'
;MSPEYTMEGLFSIKSDVFSFGVLLLEIVSGKKSIGFYHSSSLNLIGHAWELWKGDRVVELMDPKLEDQVSYPMLYTYINVALLCVQEMAADKPTMSEVVSMLSNELTVLNSPKKPTFSTAK
;
A
#
# COMPACT_ATOMS: atom_id res chain seq x y z
N MET A 1 10.60 -0.42 4.63
CA MET A 1 10.84 -1.78 5.17
C MET A 1 9.75 -2.10 6.19
N SER A 2 9.46 -3.39 6.43
CA SER A 2 8.41 -3.76 7.39
C SER A 2 8.81 -3.40 8.83
N PRO A 3 7.85 -3.04 9.71
CA PRO A 3 8.16 -2.63 11.09
C PRO A 3 8.96 -3.68 11.85
N GLU A 4 8.54 -4.94 11.80
CA GLU A 4 9.16 -6.06 12.50
C GLU A 4 10.60 -6.33 12.03
N TYR A 5 10.90 -6.09 10.75
CA TYR A 5 12.25 -6.20 10.23
C TYR A 5 13.13 -5.05 10.73
N THR A 6 12.60 -3.82 10.70
CA THR A 6 13.36 -2.63 11.09
C THR A 6 13.60 -2.51 12.59
N MET A 7 12.65 -2.96 13.41
CA MET A 7 12.68 -2.81 14.87
C MET A 7 13.32 -4.02 15.55
N GLU A 8 13.07 -5.23 15.04
CA GLU A 8 13.44 -6.48 15.71
C GLU A 8 14.38 -7.36 14.85
N GLY A 9 14.68 -6.97 13.61
CA GLY A 9 15.50 -7.78 12.69
C GLY A 9 14.78 -9.03 12.18
N LEU A 10 13.45 -9.11 12.33
CA LEU A 10 12.67 -10.28 11.94
C LEU A 10 12.39 -10.28 10.43
N PHE A 11 13.00 -11.22 9.72
CA PHE A 11 12.75 -11.48 8.31
C PHE A 11 11.77 -12.65 8.13
N SER A 12 10.81 -12.49 7.22
CA SER A 12 9.82 -13.52 6.90
C SER A 12 9.19 -13.30 5.53
N ILE A 13 8.42 -14.27 5.06
CA ILE A 13 7.56 -14.10 3.88
C ILE A 13 6.63 -12.88 4.05
N LYS A 14 6.22 -12.55 5.29
CA LYS A 14 5.35 -11.39 5.56
C LYS A 14 6.09 -10.05 5.49
N SER A 15 7.41 -10.02 5.72
CA SER A 15 8.20 -8.81 5.45
C SER A 15 8.38 -8.58 3.93
N ASP A 16 8.42 -9.65 3.14
CA ASP A 16 8.44 -9.56 1.68
C ASP A 16 7.10 -9.07 1.13
N VAL A 17 5.96 -9.57 1.66
CA VAL A 17 4.62 -9.05 1.32
C VAL A 17 4.52 -7.55 1.60
N PHE A 18 5.01 -7.10 2.76
CA PHE A 18 5.05 -5.67 3.07
C PHE A 18 5.85 -4.88 2.02
N SER A 19 7.04 -5.36 1.67
CA SER A 19 7.92 -4.69 0.71
C SER A 19 7.30 -4.66 -0.70
N PHE A 20 6.58 -5.71 -1.09
CA PHE A 20 5.75 -5.71 -2.30
C PHE A 20 4.66 -4.64 -2.25
N GLY A 21 3.95 -4.51 -1.14
CA GLY A 21 2.92 -3.47 -0.96
C GLY A 21 3.50 -2.06 -1.13
N VAL A 22 4.68 -1.79 -0.56
CA VAL A 22 5.39 -0.53 -0.77
C VAL A 22 5.74 -0.32 -2.24
N LEU A 23 6.30 -1.33 -2.90
CA LEU A 23 6.67 -1.26 -4.31
C LEU A 23 5.44 -0.99 -5.20
N LEU A 24 4.31 -1.63 -4.92
CA LEU A 24 3.07 -1.40 -5.65
C LEU A 24 2.58 0.05 -5.49
N LEU A 25 2.66 0.63 -4.29
CA LEU A 25 2.38 2.05 -4.08
C LEU A 25 3.35 2.96 -4.84
N GLU A 26 4.64 2.61 -4.92
CA GLU A 26 5.62 3.38 -5.69
C GLU A 26 5.31 3.34 -7.19
N ILE A 27 4.92 2.17 -7.73
CA ILE A 27 4.58 1.98 -9.15
C ILE A 27 3.35 2.81 -9.53
N VAL A 28 2.25 2.67 -8.79
CA VAL A 28 0.99 3.35 -9.12
C VAL A 28 1.07 4.86 -8.94
N SER A 29 1.96 5.35 -8.08
CA SER A 29 2.09 6.78 -7.78
C SER A 29 3.24 7.49 -8.48
N GLY A 30 4.21 6.74 -8.99
CA GLY A 30 5.48 7.29 -9.49
C GLY A 30 6.32 7.99 -8.41
N LYS A 31 5.96 7.84 -7.12
CA LYS A 31 6.60 8.49 -5.98
C LYS A 31 7.44 7.48 -5.19
N LYS A 32 8.52 7.95 -4.55
CA LYS A 32 9.37 7.11 -3.69
C LYS A 32 8.73 6.86 -2.33
N SER A 33 8.98 5.73 -1.70
CA SER A 33 8.43 5.39 -0.38
C SER A 33 8.81 6.39 0.74
N ILE A 34 10.04 6.93 0.66
CA ILE A 34 10.56 7.97 1.54
C ILE A 34 10.49 9.32 0.82
N GLY A 35 9.73 10.26 1.39
CA GLY A 35 9.54 11.60 0.88
C GLY A 35 8.50 12.37 1.69
N PHE A 36 8.53 13.70 1.62
CA PHE A 36 7.51 14.55 2.23
C PHE A 36 6.31 14.65 1.29
N TYR A 37 5.23 13.94 1.63
CA TYR A 37 3.99 13.93 0.86
C TYR A 37 2.91 14.66 1.66
N HIS A 38 2.52 15.84 1.17
CA HIS A 38 1.47 16.76 1.66
C HIS A 38 1.19 16.81 3.18
N SER A 39 1.48 17.97 3.79
CA SER A 39 1.08 18.56 5.10
C SER A 39 1.02 17.73 6.40
N SER A 40 1.04 16.40 6.40
CA SER A 40 1.02 15.59 7.64
C SER A 40 1.58 14.16 7.53
N SER A 41 1.72 13.60 6.32
CA SER A 41 2.26 12.24 6.12
C SER A 41 3.78 12.22 5.90
N LEU A 42 4.52 11.56 6.81
CA LEU A 42 5.98 11.43 6.75
C LEU A 42 6.47 10.42 5.69
N ASN A 43 5.58 9.64 5.08
CA ASN A 43 5.92 8.63 4.07
C ASN A 43 4.74 8.34 3.12
N LEU A 44 5.04 7.64 2.02
CA LEU A 44 4.07 7.32 0.96
C LEU A 44 2.89 6.48 1.47
N ILE A 45 3.13 5.55 2.40
CA ILE A 45 2.09 4.69 2.98
C ILE A 45 1.05 5.55 3.70
N GLY A 46 1.49 6.55 4.48
CA GLY A 46 0.57 7.45 5.17
C GLY A 46 -0.21 8.36 4.25
N HIS A 47 0.45 8.87 3.21
CA HIS A 47 -0.24 9.66 2.19
C HIS A 47 -1.31 8.83 1.47
N ALA A 48 -0.97 7.59 1.07
CA ALA A 48 -1.89 6.67 0.43
C ALA A 48 -3.08 6.31 1.34
N TRP A 49 -2.83 6.09 2.64
CA TRP A 49 -3.88 5.81 3.61
C TRP A 49 -4.88 6.97 3.76
N GLU A 50 -4.41 8.21 3.89
CA GLU A 50 -5.30 9.37 4.05
C GLU A 50 -6.14 9.63 2.79
N LEU A 51 -5.56 9.43 1.61
CA LEU A 51 -6.30 9.49 0.34
C LEU A 51 -7.33 8.36 0.24
N TRP A 52 -6.96 7.13 0.59
CA TRP A 52 -7.87 5.98 0.58
C TRP A 52 -9.05 6.17 1.54
N LYS A 53 -8.79 6.62 2.77
CA LYS A 53 -9.83 6.93 3.76
C LYS A 53 -10.79 8.04 3.28
N GLY A 54 -10.28 8.99 2.50
CA GLY A 54 -11.05 10.09 1.95
C GLY A 54 -11.76 9.81 0.63
N ASP A 55 -11.67 8.58 0.08
CA ASP A 55 -12.13 8.24 -1.28
C ASP A 55 -11.51 9.12 -2.38
N ARG A 56 -10.21 9.42 -2.23
CA ARG A 56 -9.41 10.28 -3.11
C ARG A 56 -8.18 9.57 -3.67
N VAL A 57 -8.25 8.25 -3.83
CA VAL A 57 -7.11 7.44 -4.32
C VAL A 57 -6.65 7.83 -5.72
N VAL A 58 -7.51 8.45 -6.52
CA VAL A 58 -7.16 8.97 -7.85
C VAL A 58 -6.07 10.04 -7.76
N GLU A 59 -6.02 10.82 -6.68
CA GLU A 59 -4.94 11.81 -6.45
C GLU A 59 -3.56 11.17 -6.23
N LEU A 60 -3.52 9.86 -5.96
CA LEU A 60 -2.27 9.12 -5.82
C LEU A 60 -1.69 8.70 -7.16
N MET A 61 -2.49 8.60 -8.22
CA MET A 61 -2.11 8.03 -9.51
C MET A 61 -1.02 8.84 -10.22
N ASP A 62 -0.01 8.15 -10.77
CA ASP A 62 0.95 8.76 -11.69
C ASP A 62 0.20 9.20 -12.96
N PRO A 63 0.30 10.48 -13.38
CA PRO A 63 -0.32 10.96 -14.62
C PRO A 63 0.03 10.12 -15.87
N LYS A 64 1.18 9.42 -15.87
CA LYS A 64 1.57 8.52 -16.96
C LYS A 64 0.71 7.26 -17.06
N LEU A 65 -0.06 6.94 -16.02
CA LEU A 65 -0.94 5.77 -15.96
C LEU A 65 -2.41 6.11 -16.27
N GLU A 66 -2.75 7.39 -16.44
CA GLU A 66 -4.14 7.86 -16.60
C GLU A 66 -4.85 7.21 -17.80
N ASP A 67 -4.14 7.02 -18.91
CA ASP A 67 -4.69 6.37 -20.12
C ASP A 67 -4.51 4.83 -20.13
N GLN A 68 -3.82 4.27 -19.14
CA GLN A 68 -3.42 2.85 -19.11
C GLN A 68 -4.20 2.03 -18.09
N VAL A 69 -4.71 2.66 -17.03
CA VAL A 69 -5.33 1.98 -15.89
C VAL A 69 -6.72 2.56 -15.66
N SER A 70 -7.73 1.69 -15.61
CA SER A 70 -9.09 2.10 -15.27
C SER A 70 -9.20 2.48 -13.79
N TYR A 71 -10.11 3.38 -13.43
CA TYR A 71 -10.31 3.75 -12.03
C TYR A 71 -10.60 2.52 -11.14
N PRO A 72 -11.53 1.60 -11.46
CA PRO A 72 -11.77 0.42 -10.62
C PRO A 72 -10.51 -0.42 -10.37
N MET A 73 -9.65 -0.54 -11.37
CA MET A 73 -8.38 -1.24 -11.27
C MET A 73 -7.39 -0.49 -10.37
N LEU A 74 -7.31 0.84 -10.48
CA LEU A 74 -6.53 1.67 -9.56
C LEU A 74 -6.97 1.48 -8.11
N TYR A 75 -8.28 1.54 -7.84
CA TYR A 75 -8.84 1.30 -6.50
C TYR A 75 -8.43 -0.08 -5.96
N THR A 76 -8.48 -1.10 -6.81
CA THR A 76 -8.05 -2.47 -6.49
C THR A 76 -6.56 -2.49 -6.12
N TYR A 77 -5.69 -1.89 -6.94
CA TYR A 77 -4.24 -1.85 -6.69
C TYR A 77 -3.90 -1.14 -5.38
N ILE A 78 -4.51 0.02 -5.12
CA ILE A 78 -4.28 0.75 -3.86
C ILE A 78 -4.78 -0.06 -2.66
N ASN A 79 -5.96 -0.68 -2.77
CA ASN A 79 -6.49 -1.46 -1.66
C ASN A 79 -5.62 -2.68 -1.35
N VAL A 80 -5.18 -3.43 -2.37
CA VAL A 80 -4.25 -4.55 -2.22
C VAL A 80 -2.92 -4.09 -1.62
N ALA A 81 -2.38 -2.97 -2.09
CA ALA A 81 -1.14 -2.41 -1.55
C ALA A 81 -1.29 -2.06 -0.06
N LEU A 82 -2.40 -1.45 0.34
CA LEU A 82 -2.71 -1.11 1.74
C LEU A 82 -2.94 -2.35 2.62
N LEU A 83 -3.50 -3.44 2.07
CA LEU A 83 -3.57 -4.74 2.75
C LEU A 83 -2.18 -5.37 2.94
N CYS A 84 -1.26 -5.18 2.00
CA CYS A 84 0.10 -5.70 2.09
C CYS A 84 0.96 -4.97 3.13
N VAL A 85 0.75 -3.65 3.32
CA VAL A 85 1.54 -2.80 4.25
C VAL A 85 0.91 -2.66 5.64
N GLN A 86 0.06 -3.61 6.04
CA GLN A 86 -0.48 -3.65 7.40
C GLN A 86 0.65 -3.74 8.43
N GLU A 87 0.46 -3.11 9.59
CA GLU A 87 1.45 -3.11 10.66
C GLU A 87 1.67 -4.54 11.19
N MET A 88 0.58 -5.22 11.56
CA MET A 88 0.68 -6.60 12.02
C MET A 88 0.93 -7.54 10.84
N ALA A 89 2.01 -8.31 10.91
CA ALA A 89 2.35 -9.32 9.89
C ALA A 89 1.23 -10.33 9.63
N ALA A 90 0.42 -10.65 10.65
CA ALA A 90 -0.72 -11.56 10.56
C ALA A 90 -1.89 -11.02 9.73
N ASP A 91 -2.03 -9.69 9.64
CA ASP A 91 -3.12 -9.04 8.88
C ASP A 91 -2.79 -8.89 7.39
N LYS A 92 -1.52 -9.03 7.02
CA LYS A 92 -1.08 -8.98 5.62
C LYS A 92 -1.61 -10.23 4.90
N PRO A 93 -2.03 -10.15 3.63
CA PRO A 93 -2.39 -11.32 2.84
C PRO A 93 -1.17 -12.24 2.58
N THR A 94 -1.43 -13.41 2.03
CA THR A 94 -0.43 -14.25 1.38
C THR A 94 -0.21 -13.79 -0.06
N MET A 95 0.94 -14.09 -0.66
CA MET A 95 1.19 -13.71 -2.06
C MET A 95 0.22 -14.39 -3.05
N SER A 96 -0.29 -15.58 -2.74
CA SER A 96 -1.34 -16.23 -3.54
C SER A 96 -2.65 -15.44 -3.51
N GLU A 97 -3.05 -14.92 -2.34
CA GLU A 97 -4.22 -14.05 -2.22
C GLU A 97 -3.99 -12.72 -2.95
N VAL A 98 -2.78 -12.14 -2.86
CA VAL A 98 -2.39 -10.94 -3.62
C VAL A 98 -2.56 -11.15 -5.13
N VAL A 99 -2.02 -12.23 -5.69
CA VAL A 99 -2.17 -12.55 -7.11
C VAL A 99 -3.65 -12.74 -7.47
N SER A 100 -4.41 -13.45 -6.64
CA SER A 100 -5.86 -13.64 -6.87
C SER A 100 -6.62 -12.32 -6.87
N MET A 101 -6.32 -11.41 -5.95
CA MET A 101 -6.96 -10.09 -5.85
C MET A 101 -6.62 -9.21 -7.07
N LEU A 102 -5.36 -9.23 -7.52
CA LEU A 102 -4.92 -8.44 -8.68
C LEU A 102 -5.44 -8.98 -10.01
N SER A 103 -5.71 -10.29 -10.10
CA SER A 103 -6.18 -10.94 -11.33
C SER A 103 -7.70 -10.87 -11.52
N ASN A 104 -8.46 -10.61 -10.45
CA ASN A 104 -9.92 -10.66 -10.44
C ASN A 104 -10.50 -9.30 -10.06
N GLU A 105 -10.91 -8.51 -11.06
CA GLU A 105 -11.47 -7.16 -10.90
C GLU A 105 -12.75 -7.09 -10.03
N LEU A 106 -13.43 -8.22 -9.80
CA LEU A 106 -14.70 -8.32 -9.07
C LEU A 106 -14.55 -8.89 -7.65
N THR A 107 -13.33 -9.03 -7.14
CA THR A 107 -13.13 -9.60 -5.81
C THR A 107 -13.53 -8.59 -4.73
N VAL A 108 -14.44 -8.98 -3.84
CA VAL A 108 -14.74 -8.17 -2.64
C VAL A 108 -13.50 -8.19 -1.75
N LEU A 109 -12.83 -7.05 -1.64
CA LEU A 109 -11.64 -6.91 -0.82
C LEU A 109 -12.02 -6.49 0.59
N ASN A 110 -11.32 -7.05 1.58
CA ASN A 110 -11.39 -6.54 2.94
C ASN A 110 -10.85 -5.11 2.99
N SER A 111 -11.43 -4.30 3.87
CA SER A 111 -10.92 -2.96 4.14
C SER A 111 -9.59 -3.03 4.89
N PRO A 112 -8.52 -2.39 4.41
CA PRO A 112 -7.27 -2.27 5.15
C PRO A 112 -7.48 -1.58 6.51
N LYS A 113 -6.72 -2.02 7.52
CA LYS A 113 -6.67 -1.33 8.81
C LYS A 113 -5.65 -0.19 8.74
N LYS A 114 -5.78 0.76 9.68
CA LYS A 114 -4.91 1.92 9.75
C LYS A 114 -3.45 1.48 9.92
N PRO A 115 -2.53 1.88 9.02
CA PRO A 115 -1.11 1.67 9.22
C PRO A 115 -0.65 2.57 10.37
N THR A 116 0.12 2.01 11.30
CA THR A 116 0.68 2.79 12.40
C THR A 116 1.93 3.48 11.92
N PHE A 117 1.87 4.81 11.92
CA PHE A 117 3.02 5.63 11.57
C PHE A 117 3.99 5.59 12.75
N SER A 118 5.11 4.90 12.59
CA SER A 118 6.23 5.08 13.52
C SER A 118 6.68 6.53 13.40
N THR A 119 6.26 7.37 14.35
CA THR A 119 6.90 8.65 14.59
C THR A 119 8.31 8.31 15.03
N ALA A 120 9.29 8.53 14.15
CA ALA A 120 10.68 8.60 14.57
C ALA A 120 10.74 9.61 15.74
N LYS A 121 11.10 9.10 16.91
CA LYS A 121 11.22 9.89 18.14
C LYS A 121 12.54 10.65 18.12
#